data_AF-W1YHT7-F1
#
_entry.id   AF-W1YHT7-F1
#
_cell.length_a   1.000
_cell.length_b   1.000
_cell.length_c   1.000
_cell.angle_alpha   90.00
_cell.angle_beta   90.00
_cell.angle_gamma   90.00
#
_symmetry.space_group_name_H-M   'P 1'
#
loop_
_entity.id
_entity.type
_entity.pdbx_description
1 polymer ?
#
loop_
_entity_poly.entity_id
_entity_poly.type
_entity_poly.pdbx_seq_one_letter_code
_entity_poly.pdbx_strand_id
1 'polypeptide(L)' 'LDGDARGGAALSIKAVTGLPIKFTGVSEKMDGFDVFYPDRMASRILDLGDFKTLIENVQGAIDEEEAREMAKKR' A
#
# COMPACT_ATOMS: atom_id res chain seq x y z
N LEU A 1 15.30 -7.84 -4.24
CA LEU A 1 14.36 -7.24 -3.26
C LEU A 1 14.07 -8.18 -2.08
N ASP A 2 15.06 -8.97 -1.67
CA ASP A 2 15.05 -9.62 -0.36
C ASP A 2 15.65 -8.67 0.66
N GLY A 3 15.04 -8.57 1.83
CA GLY A 3 15.64 -7.91 2.99
C GLY A 3 15.13 -6.50 3.27
N ASP A 4 14.00 -6.44 3.98
CA ASP A 4 13.74 -5.54 5.13
C ASP A 4 13.70 -4.01 4.95
N ALA A 5 14.13 -3.45 3.82
CA ALA A 5 13.99 -2.03 3.53
C ALA A 5 12.62 -1.77 2.87
N ARG A 6 11.63 -1.39 3.68
CA ARG A 6 10.23 -1.06 3.30
C ARG A 6 10.09 0.13 2.34
N GLY A 7 10.79 0.14 1.20
CA GLY A 7 10.68 1.14 0.13
C GLY A 7 11.08 2.59 0.49
N GLY A 8 11.43 2.88 1.75
CA GLY A 8 11.66 4.24 2.25
C GLY A 8 12.77 4.99 1.53
N ALA A 9 13.88 4.32 1.19
CA ALA A 9 14.97 4.95 0.43
C ALA A 9 14.52 5.40 -0.98
N ALA A 10 13.69 4.59 -1.66
CA ALA A 10 13.15 4.94 -2.96
C ALA A 10 12.22 6.16 -2.87
N LEU A 11 11.43 6.25 -1.79
CA LEU A 11 10.56 7.40 -1.52
C LEU A 11 11.38 8.67 -1.23
N SER A 12 12.41 8.58 -0.39
CA SER A 12 13.28 9.72 -0.08
C SER A 12 14.03 10.23 -1.31
N ILE A 13 14.57 9.32 -2.14
CA ILE A 13 15.23 9.70 -3.39
C ILE A 13 14.23 10.39 -4.33
N LYS A 14 13.00 9.86 -4.47
CA LYS A 14 11.96 10.50 -5.27
C LYS A 14 11.59 11.88 -4.75
N ALA A 15 11.46 12.04 -3.44
CA ALA A 15 11.08 13.30 -2.79
C ALA A 15 12.15 14.39 -2.98
N VAL A 16 13.44 14.02 -2.91
CA VAL A 16 14.56 14.96 -3.06
C VAL A 16 14.84 15.27 -4.53
N THR A 17 14.84 14.25 -5.40
CA THR A 17 15.25 14.42 -6.80
C THR A 17 14.10 14.83 -7.74
N GLY A 18 12.85 14.52 -7.39
CA GLY A 18 11.69 14.72 -8.26
C GLY A 18 11.67 13.80 -9.49
N LEU A 19 12.69 12.99 -9.74
CA LEU A 19 12.82 12.18 -10.94
C LEU A 19 12.02 10.87 -10.85
N PRO A 20 11.42 10.37 -11.95
CA PRO A 20 10.70 9.10 -11.93
C PRO A 20 11.65 7.89 -11.87
N ILE A 21 11.30 6.90 -11.04
CA ILE A 21 12.00 5.61 -10.99
C ILE A 21 11.50 4.76 -12.16
N LYS A 22 12.42 4.20 -12.96
CA LYS A 22 12.10 3.44 -14.18
C LYS A 22 12.13 1.93 -13.99
N PHE A 23 13.08 1.45 -13.19
CA PHE A 23 13.35 0.03 -13.01
C PHE A 23 13.56 -0.31 -11.54
N THR A 24 13.37 -1.57 -11.20
CA THR A 24 13.54 -2.12 -9.85
C THR A 24 14.29 -3.45 -9.90
N GLY A 25 15.19 -3.64 -8.93
CA GLY A 25 15.96 -4.88 -8.78
C GLY A 25 15.20 -5.93 -7.98
N VAL A 26 14.62 -6.93 -8.63
CA VAL A 26 13.85 -7.99 -7.96
C VAL A 26 14.74 -9.12 -7.42
N SER A 27 15.88 -9.40 -8.06
CA SER A 27 16.84 -10.43 -7.62
C SER A 27 18.28 -9.90 -7.65
N GLU A 28 19.21 -10.64 -7.05
CA GLU A 28 20.65 -10.36 -7.10
C GLU A 28 21.33 -10.84 -8.38
N LYS A 29 20.59 -11.58 -9.22
CA LYS A 29 21.09 -12.12 -10.48
C LYS A 29 21.00 -11.08 -11.59
N MET A 30 21.75 -11.28 -12.67
CA MET A 30 21.77 -10.36 -13.82
C MET A 30 20.41 -10.23 -14.53
N ASP A 31 19.52 -11.21 -14.37
CA ASP A 31 18.14 -11.20 -14.87
C ASP A 31 17.15 -10.53 -13.91
N GLY A 32 17.64 -10.01 -12.77
CA GLY A 32 16.86 -9.43 -11.70
C GLY A 32 16.34 -8.01 -11.94
N PHE A 33 16.22 -7.56 -13.18
CA PHE A 33 15.74 -6.22 -13.52
C PHE A 33 14.30 -6.27 -14.03
N ASP A 34 13.40 -5.53 -13.37
CA ASP A 34 12.01 -5.40 -13.78
C ASP A 34 11.61 -3.91 -13.88
N VAL A 35 10.52 -3.63 -14.59
CA VAL A 35 9.91 -2.31 -14.66
C VAL A 35 9.44 -1.88 -13.27
N PHE A 36 9.62 -0.60 -12.93
CA PHE A 36 9.13 -0.07 -11.66
C PHE A 36 7.61 0.13 -11.69
N TYR A 37 6.91 -0.45 -10.71
CA TYR A 37 5.46 -0.32 -10.52
C TYR A 37 5.16 0.47 -9.24
N PRO A 38 4.82 1.78 -9.33
CA PRO A 38 4.58 2.63 -8.17
C PRO A 38 3.49 2.10 -7.25
N ASP A 39 2.39 1.57 -7.80
CA ASP A 39 1.26 1.06 -7.01
C ASP A 39 1.66 -0.11 -6.13
N ARG A 40 2.48 -1.04 -6.65
CA ARG A 40 3.01 -2.17 -5.87
C ARG A 40 3.95 -1.71 -4.76
N MET A 41 4.78 -0.70 -5.05
CA MET A 41 5.69 -0.12 -4.06
C MET A 41 4.91 0.61 -2.97
N ALA A 42 3.92 1.42 -3.33
CA ALA A 42 3.06 2.12 -2.38
C ALA A 42 2.31 1.14 -1.47
N SER A 43 1.69 0.10 -2.04
CA SER A 43 1.01 -0.95 -1.25
C SER A 43 1.94 -1.68 -0.29
N ARG A 44 3.20 -1.89 -0.66
CA ARG A 44 4.22 -2.52 0.19
C ARG A 44 4.76 -1.61 1.28
N ILE A 45 4.87 -0.30 1.01
CA ILE A 45 5.31 0.70 2.01
C ILE A 45 4.22 0.93 3.06
N LEU A 46 2.98 1.01 2.60
CA LEU A 46 1.82 1.37 3.40
C LEU A 46 1.08 0.15 3.97
N ASP A 47 1.55 -1.07 3.69
CA ASP A 47 0.86 -2.32 4.02
C ASP A 47 -0.64 -2.29 3.62
N LEU A 48 -0.95 -1.72 2.45
CA LEU A 48 -2.34 -1.54 1.96
C LEU A 48 -3.11 -2.85 1.73
N GLY A 49 -2.46 -4.01 1.89
CA GLY A 49 -3.17 -5.28 2.02
C GLY A 49 -4.09 -5.34 3.25
N ASP A 50 -3.70 -4.67 4.33
CA ASP A 50 -4.47 -4.60 5.58
C ASP A 50 -5.28 -3.30 5.66
N PHE A 51 -4.77 -2.19 5.12
CA PHE A 51 -5.45 -0.89 5.23
C PHE A 51 -6.76 -0.80 4.43
N LYS A 52 -6.83 -1.41 3.24
CA LYS A 52 -8.07 -1.42 2.46
C LYS A 52 -9.15 -2.25 3.17
N THR A 53 -8.75 -3.43 3.67
CA THR A 53 -9.58 -4.30 4.51
C THR A 53 -10.02 -3.58 5.79
N LEU A 54 -9.14 -2.77 6.40
CA LEU A 54 -9.46 -1.95 7.58
C LEU A 54 -10.52 -0.89 7.26
N ILE A 55 -10.41 -0.18 6.12
CA ILE A 55 -11.43 0.79 5.70
C ILE A 55 -12.77 0.10 5.41
N GLU A 56 -12.75 -1.03 4.70
CA GLU A 56 -13.94 -1.81 4.38
C GLU A 56 -14.64 -2.33 5.65
N ASN A 57 -13.87 -2.80 6.64
CA ASN A 57 -14.39 -3.25 7.94
C ASN A 57 -14.97 -2.09 8.78
N VAL A 58 -14.31 -0.93 8.78
CA VAL A 58 -14.80 0.26 9.51
C VAL A 58 -16.10 0.77 8.89
N GLN A 59 -16.19 0.83 7.55
CA GLN A 59 -17.43 1.19 6.86
C GLN A 59 -18.56 0.21 7.17
N GLY A 60 -18.30 -1.11 7.12
CA GLY A 60 -19.32 -2.11 7.44
C GLY A 60 -19.81 -2.06 8.89
N ALA A 61 -18.93 -1.76 9.84
CA ALA A 61 -19.31 -1.64 11.26
C ALA A 61 -20.20 -0.41 11.52
N ILE A 62 -19.92 0.71 10.85
CA ILE A 62 -20.74 1.93 10.95
C ILE A 62 -22.13 1.69 10.35
N ASP A 63 -22.21 1.05 9.18
CA ASP A 63 -23.49 0.73 8.53
C ASP A 63 -24.35 -0.22 9.39
N GLU A 64 -23.74 -1.21 10.06
CA GLU A 64 -24.43 -2.11 10.99
C GLU A 64 -24.98 -1.38 12.22
N GLU A 65 -24.23 -0.42 12.76
CA GLU A 65 -24.64 0.38 13.91
C GLU A 65 -25.79 1.33 13.56
N GLU A 66 -25.71 2.03 12.42
CA GLU A 66 -26.81 2.86 11.90
C GLU A 66 -28.08 2.03 11.64
N ALA A 67 -27.94 0.82 11.11
CA ALA A 67 -29.07 -0.08 10.89
C ALA A 67 -29.74 -0.53 12.21
N ARG A 68 -28.96 -0.81 13.26
CA ARG A 68 -29.49 -1.16 14.59
C ARG A 68 -30.19 0.01 15.27
N GLU A 69 -29.64 1.21 15.16
CA GLU A 69 -30.27 2.40 15.72
C GLU A 69 -31.56 2.79 14.98
N MET A 70 -31.61 2.60 13.66
CA MET A 70 -32.86 2.72 12.90
C MET A 70 -33.90 1.65 13.29
N ALA A 71 -33.47 0.42 13.59
CA ALA A 71 -34.36 -0.67 14.01
C ALA A 71 -34.94 -0.46 15.43
N LYS A 72 -34.17 0.13 16.35
CA LYS A 72 -34.64 0.49 17.71
C LYS A 72 -35.58 1.69 17.74
N LYS A 73 -35.56 2.53 16.70
CA LYS A 73 -36.39 3.74 16.61
C LYS A 73 -37.79 3.49 16.02
N ARG A 74 -38.14 2.22 15.78
CA ARG A 74 -39.47 1.77 15.36
C ARG A 74 -40.24 1.13 16.50
#